data_AF-A0A2T3JNS2-F1
#
_entry.id   AF-A0A2T3JNS2-F1
#
_cell.length_a   1.000
_cell.length_b   1.000
_cell.length_c   1.000
_cell.angle_alpha   90.00
_cell.angle_beta   90.00
_cell.angle_gamma   90.00
#
_symmetry.space_group_name_H-M   'P 1'
#
loop_
_entity.id
_entity.type
_entity.pdbx_description
1 polymer ?
#
loop_
_entity_poly.entity_id
_entity_poly.type
_entity_poly.pdbx_seq_one_letter_code
_entity_poly.pdbx_strand_id
1 'polypeptide(L)'
;MPVCCTEYKNEHISTPLILSFDETLTFFPFVLEFYDWRDGLAMYRAYPDGHRELLEGSCSFYIEHIESLAGGKAWIDSIPVQLVHKARAYADLGVYMLKIAAMSDKARYLLSQRPILLYLVCERYPLDHEQVLTLCELGQRAILSSLGLASSRSALRFIDRIQSDFSTRSVVIVIHRLLDPETIMFTLFRHYQTITTLTLQIYLQWPTLTGTKLGFYLMTASPRERLRINQILSDVFQLGYRVLDVDSVRRIHAVTSYDALKQLHDRWLIAQRTTKFVPDPSCDKTYEIPFAGNSNIVPILNYQQLENEGMEQNHYVAIYHNRIIKGEYFVYKMHMPERVTIGLKRHYLANGRVSETYTVDQIQARNNRMPSYETLETVYSWLDSMKSVKP
;
A
#
# COMPACT_ATOMS: atom_id res chain seq x y z
N MET A 1 -32.99 25.83 0.64
CA MET A 1 -34.20 25.31 1.31
C MET A 1 -33.73 24.67 2.61
N PRO A 2 -34.20 25.09 3.78
CA PRO A 2 -33.78 24.45 5.03
C PRO A 2 -34.42 23.06 5.08
N VAL A 3 -33.58 22.06 5.29
CA VAL A 3 -34.00 20.68 5.54
C VAL A 3 -34.82 20.68 6.82
N CYS A 4 -36.03 20.16 6.71
CA CYS A 4 -36.99 20.04 7.80
C CYS A 4 -36.37 19.14 8.88
N CYS A 5 -36.01 19.70 10.03
CA CYS A 5 -35.65 18.94 11.22
C CYS A 5 -36.90 18.20 11.71
N THR A 6 -37.02 16.93 11.36
CA THR A 6 -37.93 16.02 12.06
C THR A 6 -37.38 15.80 13.47
N GLU A 7 -38.08 16.33 14.47
CA GLU A 7 -37.87 15.98 15.88
C GLU A 7 -38.12 14.47 16.08
N TYR A 8 -37.09 13.66 15.90
CA TYR A 8 -37.10 12.28 16.35
C TYR A 8 -37.04 12.28 17.88
N LYS A 9 -38.20 12.20 18.54
CA LYS A 9 -38.29 11.80 19.95
C LYS A 9 -37.89 10.32 20.07
N ASN A 10 -36.59 10.04 19.99
CA ASN A 10 -36.07 8.73 20.35
C ASN A 10 -35.87 8.70 21.87
N GLU A 11 -36.86 8.14 22.57
CA GLU A 11 -36.67 7.70 23.94
C GLU A 11 -35.71 6.49 23.91
N HIS A 12 -34.47 6.74 24.31
CA HIS A 12 -33.45 5.70 24.46
C HIS A 12 -33.54 5.06 25.84
N ILE A 13 -33.35 3.75 25.90
CA ILE A 13 -33.49 2.96 27.13
C ILE A 13 -32.22 3.09 27.98
N SER A 14 -31.06 3.27 27.35
CA SER A 14 -29.77 3.34 28.00
C SER A 14 -29.32 4.76 28.32
N THR A 15 -28.50 4.89 29.35
CA THR A 15 -27.75 6.12 29.62
C THR A 15 -26.58 6.19 28.65
N PRO A 16 -26.41 7.30 27.90
CA PRO A 16 -25.34 7.39 26.92
C PRO A 16 -23.96 7.50 27.59
N LEU A 17 -22.96 6.90 26.96
CA LEU A 17 -21.56 7.23 27.17
C LEU A 17 -21.31 8.63 26.60
N ILE A 18 -20.84 9.55 27.44
CA ILE A 18 -20.54 10.93 27.03
C ILE A 18 -19.05 11.07 26.73
N LEU A 19 -18.76 11.53 25.53
CA LEU A 19 -17.42 11.85 25.06
C LEU A 19 -17.34 13.37 24.94
N SER A 20 -16.69 13.99 25.93
CA SER A 20 -16.34 15.40 25.90
C SER A 20 -14.92 15.54 25.33
N PHE A 21 -14.75 16.47 24.41
CA PHE A 21 -13.43 16.85 23.94
C PHE A 21 -12.91 17.97 24.85
N ASP A 22 -11.61 17.96 25.14
CA ASP A 22 -10.99 19.02 25.93
C ASP A 22 -11.19 20.37 25.22
N GLU A 23 -11.95 21.26 25.85
CA GLU A 23 -12.28 22.59 25.33
C GLU A 23 -11.02 23.44 25.11
N THR A 24 -9.91 23.11 25.77
CA THR A 24 -8.63 23.80 25.59
C THR A 24 -7.89 23.39 24.30
N LEU A 25 -8.24 22.24 23.72
CA LEU A 25 -7.56 21.63 22.57
C LEU A 25 -8.45 21.52 21.32
N THR A 26 -9.78 21.59 21.47
CA THR A 26 -10.73 21.44 20.36
C THR A 26 -11.85 22.46 20.43
N PHE A 27 -12.09 23.18 19.33
CA PHE A 27 -13.13 24.22 19.20
C PHE A 27 -14.52 23.65 18.87
N PHE A 28 -14.84 22.42 19.26
CA PHE A 28 -16.12 21.81 18.90
C PHE A 28 -17.19 22.13 19.96
N PRO A 29 -18.30 22.80 19.59
CA PRO A 29 -19.34 23.21 20.53
C PRO A 29 -20.34 22.09 20.81
N PHE A 30 -19.88 20.84 20.91
CA PHE A 30 -20.74 19.68 21.16
C PHE A 30 -19.98 18.57 21.90
N VAL A 31 -20.73 17.74 22.62
CA VAL A 31 -20.25 16.43 23.11
C VAL A 31 -20.82 15.33 22.23
N LEU A 32 -20.18 14.17 22.22
CA LEU A 32 -20.77 12.99 21.59
C LEU A 32 -21.46 12.11 22.62
N GLU A 33 -22.65 11.63 22.27
CA GLU A 33 -23.44 10.70 23.05
C GLU A 33 -23.48 9.36 22.34
N PHE A 34 -23.02 8.30 23.00
CA PHE A 34 -22.96 6.94 22.46
C PHE A 34 -23.90 6.06 23.28
N TYR A 35 -24.98 5.60 22.67
CA TYR A 35 -25.95 4.71 23.32
C TYR A 35 -25.53 3.25 23.19
N ASP A 36 -26.04 2.41 24.08
CA ASP A 36 -25.65 1.00 24.16
C ASP A 36 -26.30 0.13 23.05
N TRP A 37 -25.94 -1.15 23.03
CA TRP A 37 -26.41 -2.10 22.01
C TRP A 37 -27.94 -2.19 21.89
N ARG A 38 -28.69 -2.00 22.98
CA ARG A 38 -30.15 -2.10 23.02
C ARG A 38 -30.83 -0.96 22.28
N ASP A 39 -30.16 0.19 22.21
CA ASP A 39 -30.60 1.37 21.46
C ASP A 39 -29.96 1.44 20.05
N GLY A 40 -29.46 0.30 19.54
CA GLY A 40 -28.92 0.22 18.19
C GLY A 40 -27.56 0.92 18.03
N LEU A 41 -26.83 1.17 19.14
CA LEU A 41 -25.61 1.98 19.15
C LEU A 41 -25.81 3.35 18.49
N ALA A 42 -26.96 3.98 18.75
CA ALA A 42 -27.24 5.32 18.27
C ALA A 42 -26.16 6.30 18.77
N MET A 43 -25.75 7.23 17.91
CA MET A 43 -24.73 8.21 18.22
C MET A 43 -25.26 9.60 17.89
N TYR A 44 -25.05 10.56 18.78
CA TYR A 44 -25.50 11.94 18.59
C TYR A 44 -24.39 12.93 18.86
N ARG A 45 -24.42 14.08 18.18
CA ARG A 45 -23.80 15.31 18.66
C ARG A 45 -24.82 16.04 19.52
N ALA A 46 -24.51 16.26 20.79
CA ALA A 46 -25.33 17.04 21.70
C ALA A 46 -24.70 18.41 21.94
N TYR A 47 -25.46 19.46 21.69
CA TYR A 47 -25.03 20.85 21.78
C TYR A 47 -25.50 21.48 23.10
N PRO A 48 -24.80 22.51 23.63
CA PRO A 48 -25.15 23.17 24.90
C PRO A 48 -26.55 23.79 24.94
N ASP A 49 -27.13 24.12 23.78
CA ASP A 49 -28.48 24.66 23.65
C ASP A 49 -29.58 23.58 23.73
N GLY A 50 -29.21 22.31 23.92
CA GLY A 50 -30.09 21.16 23.98
C GLY A 50 -30.41 20.55 22.61
N HIS A 51 -29.91 21.13 21.51
CA HIS A 51 -30.03 20.53 20.19
C HIS A 51 -29.24 19.22 20.11
N ARG A 52 -29.78 18.23 19.39
CA ARG A 52 -29.14 16.93 19.17
C ARG A 52 -29.21 16.56 17.70
N GLU A 53 -28.07 16.22 17.13
CA GLU A 53 -27.93 15.81 15.73
C GLU A 53 -27.52 14.33 15.68
N LEU A 54 -28.29 13.50 14.96
CA LEU A 54 -27.95 12.10 14.78
C LEU A 54 -26.69 11.97 13.91
N LEU A 55 -25.73 11.18 14.37
CA LEU A 55 -24.58 10.78 13.57
C LEU A 55 -24.94 9.54 12.76
N GLU A 56 -25.33 9.70 11.50
CA GLU A 56 -25.71 8.59 10.62
C GLU A 56 -24.53 7.65 10.30
N GLY A 57 -23.34 8.21 10.09
CA GLY A 57 -22.16 7.49 9.62
C GLY A 57 -21.13 7.05 10.66
N SER A 58 -19.91 6.82 10.16
CA SER A 58 -18.71 6.60 10.96
C SER A 58 -18.34 7.84 11.78
N CYS A 59 -17.94 7.59 13.02
CA CYS A 59 -17.41 8.59 13.94
C CYS A 59 -15.88 8.62 13.99
N SER A 60 -15.19 7.83 13.16
CA SER A 60 -13.72 7.73 13.09
C SER A 60 -13.02 7.36 14.41
N PHE A 61 -13.73 6.70 15.32
CA PHE A 61 -13.15 6.13 16.54
C PHE A 61 -12.81 4.66 16.37
N TYR A 62 -11.66 4.29 16.91
CA TYR A 62 -11.25 2.90 17.07
C TYR A 62 -11.94 2.34 18.32
N ILE A 63 -12.22 1.04 18.33
CA ILE A 63 -12.84 0.39 19.49
C ILE A 63 -11.94 0.52 20.72
N GLU A 64 -10.63 0.40 20.54
CA GLU A 64 -9.61 0.56 21.59
C GLU A 64 -9.61 1.96 22.18
N HIS A 65 -9.86 2.99 21.36
CA HIS A 65 -9.98 4.36 21.86
C HIS A 65 -11.20 4.50 22.75
N ILE A 66 -12.36 3.98 22.33
CA ILE A 66 -13.58 4.01 23.16
C ILE A 66 -13.36 3.23 24.45
N GLU A 67 -12.75 2.04 24.38
CA GLU A 67 -12.47 1.20 25.55
C GLU A 67 -11.65 1.91 26.63
N SER A 68 -10.71 2.76 26.22
CA SER A 68 -9.84 3.51 27.12
C SER A 68 -10.53 4.65 27.88
N LEU A 69 -11.74 5.04 27.47
CA LEU A 69 -12.47 6.18 28.01
C LEU A 69 -13.31 5.76 29.22
N ALA A 70 -13.60 6.73 30.10
CA ALA A 70 -14.43 6.48 31.28
C ALA A 70 -15.83 6.00 30.86
N GLY A 71 -16.24 4.81 31.34
CA GLY A 71 -17.49 4.18 30.92
C GLY A 71 -17.44 3.43 29.59
N GLY A 72 -16.35 3.57 28.82
CA GLY A 72 -16.16 2.92 27.52
C GLY A 72 -16.21 1.40 27.57
N LYS A 73 -15.60 0.80 28.59
CA LYS A 73 -15.67 -0.65 28.80
C LYS A 73 -17.12 -1.15 28.99
N ALA A 74 -17.93 -0.43 29.75
CA ALA A 74 -19.34 -0.80 29.94
C ALA A 74 -20.14 -0.69 28.65
N TRP A 75 -19.85 0.32 27.82
CA TRP A 75 -20.43 0.45 26.48
C TRP A 75 -20.04 -0.73 25.58
N ILE A 76 -18.76 -1.13 25.56
CA ILE A 76 -18.29 -2.30 24.80
C ILE A 76 -18.93 -3.60 25.33
N ASP A 77 -19.02 -3.77 26.65
CA ASP A 77 -19.60 -4.96 27.28
C ASP A 77 -21.11 -5.11 26.99
N SER A 78 -21.79 -4.03 26.56
CA SER A 78 -23.17 -4.10 26.07
C SER A 78 -23.30 -4.82 24.72
N ILE A 79 -22.21 -4.89 23.95
CA ILE A 79 -22.18 -5.42 22.58
C ILE A 79 -21.80 -6.91 22.64
N PRO A 80 -22.42 -7.78 21.81
CA PRO A 80 -22.02 -9.18 21.74
C PRO A 80 -20.52 -9.34 21.47
N VAL A 81 -19.80 -9.96 22.41
CA VAL A 81 -18.32 -10.07 22.42
C VAL A 81 -17.73 -10.59 21.11
N GLN A 82 -18.42 -11.53 20.45
CA GLN A 82 -17.99 -12.11 19.18
C GLN A 82 -17.98 -11.07 18.05
N LEU A 83 -18.94 -10.14 18.04
CA LEU A 83 -19.00 -9.06 17.05
C LEU A 83 -17.90 -8.03 17.30
N VAL A 84 -17.66 -7.66 18.57
CA VAL A 84 -16.56 -6.77 18.95
C VAL A 84 -15.23 -7.34 18.47
N HIS A 85 -14.95 -8.62 18.76
CA HIS A 85 -13.72 -9.27 18.33
C HIS A 85 -13.54 -9.26 16.81
N LYS A 86 -14.61 -9.43 16.03
CA LYS A 86 -14.55 -9.31 14.55
C LYS A 86 -14.31 -7.88 14.10
N ALA A 87 -14.97 -6.91 14.72
CA ALA A 87 -14.92 -5.50 14.32
C ALA A 87 -13.57 -4.81 14.64
N ARG A 88 -12.83 -5.27 15.65
CA ARG A 88 -11.53 -4.69 16.05
C ARG A 88 -10.49 -4.66 14.93
N ALA A 89 -10.56 -5.60 13.99
CA ALA A 89 -9.64 -5.65 12.85
C ALA A 89 -9.93 -4.57 11.78
N TYR A 90 -10.91 -3.69 11.98
CA TYR A 90 -11.40 -2.72 10.98
C TYR A 90 -11.30 -1.26 11.43
N ALA A 91 -10.22 -0.92 12.14
CA ALA A 91 -9.78 0.45 12.43
C ALA A 91 -10.94 1.46 12.63
N ASP A 92 -11.01 2.49 11.79
CA ASP A 92 -11.94 3.63 11.81
C ASP A 92 -13.39 3.29 11.41
N LEU A 93 -13.64 2.11 10.86
CA LEU A 93 -14.97 1.64 10.48
C LEU A 93 -15.52 0.56 11.42
N GLY A 94 -14.72 0.02 12.34
CA GLY A 94 -15.15 -1.05 13.25
C GLY A 94 -16.37 -0.67 14.09
N VAL A 95 -16.38 0.54 14.66
CA VAL A 95 -17.53 1.06 15.42
C VAL A 95 -18.76 1.23 14.53
N TYR A 96 -18.58 1.73 13.30
CA TYR A 96 -19.66 1.89 12.35
C TYR A 96 -20.26 0.53 11.93
N MET A 97 -19.42 -0.47 11.68
CA MET A 97 -19.85 -1.84 11.37
C MET A 97 -20.67 -2.45 12.52
N LEU A 98 -20.30 -2.18 13.79
CA LEU A 98 -21.07 -2.59 14.96
C LEU A 98 -22.44 -1.89 15.00
N LYS A 99 -22.49 -0.58 14.74
CA LYS A 99 -23.76 0.17 14.65
C LYS A 99 -24.69 -0.42 13.60
N ILE A 100 -24.22 -0.65 12.38
CA ILE A 100 -25.02 -1.27 11.33
C ILE A 100 -25.50 -2.67 11.75
N ALA A 101 -24.64 -3.45 12.42
CA ALA A 101 -25.01 -4.78 12.94
C ALA A 101 -26.02 -4.75 14.11
N ALA A 102 -26.07 -3.65 14.86
CA ALA A 102 -27.09 -3.43 15.88
C ALA A 102 -28.46 -3.16 15.22
N MET A 103 -28.47 -2.41 14.11
CA MET A 103 -29.68 -2.02 13.37
C MET A 103 -30.24 -3.10 12.43
N SER A 104 -29.42 -4.01 11.91
CA SER A 104 -29.85 -5.03 10.93
C SER A 104 -29.31 -6.43 11.23
N ASP A 105 -30.21 -7.42 11.25
CA ASP A 105 -29.85 -8.83 11.38
C ASP A 105 -29.00 -9.32 10.20
N LYS A 106 -29.23 -8.79 9.00
CA LYS A 106 -28.43 -9.11 7.81
C LYS A 106 -27.01 -8.58 7.93
N ALA A 107 -26.86 -7.34 8.37
CA ALA A 107 -25.55 -6.76 8.64
C ALA A 107 -24.82 -7.51 9.77
N ARG A 108 -25.54 -7.90 10.83
CA ARG A 108 -25.00 -8.72 11.92
C ARG A 108 -24.49 -10.07 11.42
N TYR A 109 -25.24 -10.71 10.52
CA TYR A 109 -24.81 -11.94 9.86
C TYR A 109 -23.56 -11.71 9.00
N LEU A 110 -23.51 -10.63 8.22
CA LEU A 110 -22.33 -10.26 7.43
C LEU A 110 -21.11 -10.03 8.32
N LEU A 111 -21.24 -9.26 9.42
CA LEU A 111 -20.15 -9.04 10.37
C LEU A 111 -19.63 -10.35 10.96
N SER A 112 -20.54 -11.27 11.28
CA SER A 112 -20.21 -12.55 11.89
C SER A 112 -19.49 -13.49 10.92
N GLN A 113 -19.97 -13.57 9.68
CA GLN A 113 -19.52 -14.58 8.70
C GLN A 113 -18.48 -14.05 7.71
N ARG A 114 -18.65 -12.81 7.24
CA ARG A 114 -17.85 -12.20 6.16
C ARG A 114 -17.63 -10.70 6.44
N PRO A 115 -16.92 -10.36 7.53
CA PRO A 115 -16.80 -8.98 7.99
C PRO A 115 -16.19 -8.03 6.95
N ILE A 116 -15.27 -8.50 6.10
CA ILE A 116 -14.70 -7.68 5.02
C ILE A 116 -15.77 -7.25 4.00
N LEU A 117 -16.80 -8.06 3.75
CA LEU A 117 -17.88 -7.65 2.84
C LEU A 117 -18.69 -6.50 3.44
N LEU A 118 -18.99 -6.55 4.75
CA LEU A 118 -19.64 -5.44 5.44
C LEU A 118 -18.74 -4.19 5.47
N TYR A 119 -17.45 -4.39 5.72
CA TYR A 119 -16.45 -3.31 5.67
C TYR A 119 -16.47 -2.59 4.32
N LEU A 120 -16.44 -3.31 3.19
CA LEU A 120 -16.46 -2.71 1.85
C LEU A 120 -17.74 -1.91 1.58
N VAL A 121 -18.87 -2.32 2.15
CA VAL A 121 -20.12 -1.54 2.06
C VAL A 121 -20.01 -0.26 2.89
N CYS A 122 -19.52 -0.36 4.13
CA CYS A 122 -19.34 0.78 5.03
C CYS A 122 -18.31 1.78 4.49
N GLU A 123 -17.23 1.31 3.86
CA GLU A 123 -16.19 2.16 3.27
C GLU A 123 -16.72 2.94 2.05
N ARG A 124 -17.62 2.32 1.28
CA ARG A 124 -18.25 2.98 0.14
C ARG A 124 -19.23 4.07 0.56
N TYR A 125 -19.95 3.86 1.66
CA TYR A 125 -20.98 4.77 2.18
C TYR A 125 -20.74 5.08 3.67
N PRO A 126 -19.63 5.78 4.00
CA PRO A 126 -19.21 5.98 5.38
C PRO A 126 -20.12 6.94 6.15
N LEU A 127 -20.97 7.70 5.45
CA LEU A 127 -21.88 8.70 6.02
C LEU A 127 -23.37 8.42 5.76
N ASP A 128 -23.70 7.32 5.06
CA ASP A 128 -25.06 7.03 4.62
C ASP A 128 -25.45 5.61 5.05
N HIS A 129 -25.92 5.49 6.29
CA HIS A 129 -26.28 4.18 6.84
C HIS A 129 -27.53 3.56 6.19
N GLU A 130 -28.45 4.36 5.64
CA GLU A 130 -29.62 3.86 4.92
C GLU A 130 -29.19 3.12 3.65
N GLN A 131 -28.24 3.70 2.91
CA GLN A 131 -27.66 3.05 1.73
C GLN A 131 -26.86 1.80 2.11
N VAL A 132 -26.14 1.81 3.24
CA VAL A 132 -25.47 0.61 3.77
C VAL A 132 -26.47 -0.50 4.10
N LEU A 133 -27.54 -0.16 4.85
CA LEU A 133 -28.59 -1.11 5.25
C LEU A 133 -29.29 -1.70 4.02
N THR A 134 -29.64 -0.86 3.04
CA THR A 134 -30.22 -1.30 1.75
C THR A 134 -29.33 -2.32 1.05
N LEU A 135 -28.01 -2.11 1.05
CA LEU A 135 -27.07 -3.06 0.46
C LEU A 135 -26.94 -4.34 1.27
N CYS A 136 -27.01 -4.28 2.61
CA CYS A 136 -26.97 -5.46 3.46
C CYS A 136 -28.14 -6.42 3.22
N GLU A 137 -29.29 -5.93 2.72
CA GLU A 137 -30.43 -6.77 2.35
C GLU A 137 -30.20 -7.59 1.07
N LEU A 138 -29.22 -7.22 0.25
CA LEU A 138 -28.89 -7.94 -0.95
C LEU A 138 -28.17 -9.27 -0.64
N GLY A 139 -28.27 -10.22 -1.57
CA GLY A 139 -27.40 -11.40 -1.54
C GLY A 139 -25.92 -11.00 -1.66
N GLN A 140 -25.01 -11.70 -0.98
CA GLN A 140 -23.58 -11.33 -0.89
C GLN A 140 -22.88 -11.10 -2.25
N ARG A 141 -23.25 -11.85 -3.29
CA ARG A 141 -22.74 -11.61 -4.66
C ARG A 141 -23.34 -10.34 -5.29
N ALA A 142 -24.61 -10.08 -5.04
CA ALA A 142 -25.25 -8.84 -5.49
C ALA A 142 -24.63 -7.63 -4.80
N ILE A 143 -24.25 -7.72 -3.51
CA ILE A 143 -23.46 -6.69 -2.82
C ILE A 143 -22.18 -6.38 -3.60
N LEU A 144 -21.36 -7.39 -3.92
CA LEU A 144 -20.14 -7.19 -4.71
C LEU A 144 -20.44 -6.51 -6.05
N SER A 145 -21.50 -6.94 -6.75
CA SER A 145 -21.91 -6.34 -8.02
C SER A 145 -22.29 -4.86 -7.86
N SER A 146 -23.05 -4.51 -6.83
CA SER A 146 -23.45 -3.13 -6.53
C SER A 146 -22.27 -2.24 -6.15
N LEU A 147 -21.19 -2.83 -5.61
CA LEU A 147 -19.93 -2.14 -5.34
C LEU A 147 -19.01 -2.04 -6.57
N GLY A 148 -19.41 -2.56 -7.74
CA GLY A 148 -18.59 -2.59 -8.95
C GLY A 148 -17.44 -3.61 -8.90
N LEU A 149 -17.55 -4.62 -8.03
CA LEU A 149 -16.54 -5.65 -7.80
C LEU A 149 -16.93 -6.98 -8.45
N ALA A 150 -15.94 -7.85 -8.68
CA ALA A 150 -16.14 -9.17 -9.25
C ALA A 150 -17.17 -10.01 -8.47
N SER A 151 -18.35 -10.19 -9.05
CA SER A 151 -19.48 -10.87 -8.42
C SER A 151 -19.44 -12.39 -8.64
N SER A 152 -18.63 -13.09 -7.83
CA SER A 152 -18.47 -14.54 -7.96
C SER A 152 -18.27 -15.25 -6.61
N ARG A 153 -18.52 -16.58 -6.58
CA ARG A 153 -18.22 -17.40 -5.40
C ARG A 153 -16.73 -17.43 -5.07
N SER A 154 -15.86 -17.37 -6.08
CA SER A 154 -14.41 -17.33 -5.89
C SER A 154 -13.94 -15.98 -5.33
N ALA A 155 -14.56 -14.87 -5.72
CA ALA A 155 -14.29 -13.55 -5.12
C ALA A 155 -14.65 -13.54 -3.62
N LEU A 156 -15.83 -14.05 -3.27
CA LEU A 156 -16.25 -14.22 -1.88
C LEU A 156 -15.27 -15.10 -1.07
N ARG A 157 -14.84 -16.24 -1.63
CA ARG A 157 -13.81 -17.11 -1.01
C ARG A 157 -12.44 -16.43 -0.91
N PHE A 158 -12.10 -15.55 -1.84
CA PHE A 158 -10.86 -14.79 -1.75
C PHE A 158 -10.90 -13.85 -0.55
N ILE A 159 -11.99 -13.11 -0.40
CA ILE A 159 -12.22 -12.20 0.72
C ILE A 159 -12.12 -12.96 2.06
N ASP A 160 -12.73 -14.14 2.18
CA ASP A 160 -12.68 -14.94 3.43
C ASP A 160 -11.28 -15.30 3.92
N ARG A 161 -10.31 -15.37 3.00
CA ARG A 161 -8.94 -15.78 3.32
C ARG A 161 -8.07 -14.61 3.77
N ILE A 162 -8.55 -13.38 3.64
CA ILE A 162 -7.77 -12.19 4.02
C ILE A 162 -7.75 -12.08 5.55
N GLN A 163 -6.53 -12.02 6.10
CA GLN A 163 -6.26 -11.78 7.51
C GLN A 163 -5.34 -10.57 7.61
N SER A 164 -5.96 -9.39 7.72
CA SER A 164 -5.28 -8.10 7.84
C SER A 164 -5.99 -7.27 8.90
N ASP A 165 -5.28 -6.32 9.49
CA ASP A 165 -5.78 -5.43 10.55
C ASP A 165 -6.42 -4.14 10.01
N PHE A 166 -6.54 -4.01 8.68
CA PHE A 166 -7.10 -2.86 7.96
C PHE A 166 -6.61 -1.50 8.48
N SER A 167 -5.44 -1.47 9.13
CA SER A 167 -4.86 -0.30 9.77
C SER A 167 -4.37 0.75 8.76
N THR A 168 -4.21 0.35 7.50
CA THR A 168 -3.72 1.19 6.43
C THR A 168 -4.65 1.12 5.21
N ARG A 169 -4.92 2.29 4.63
CA ARG A 169 -5.74 2.42 3.41
C ARG A 169 -5.18 1.63 2.21
N SER A 170 -3.86 1.38 2.19
CA SER A 170 -3.20 0.62 1.13
C SER A 170 -3.76 -0.79 0.97
N VAL A 171 -4.07 -1.49 2.07
CA VAL A 171 -4.66 -2.83 2.07
C VAL A 171 -5.99 -2.82 1.30
N VAL A 172 -6.85 -1.85 1.59
CA VAL A 172 -8.17 -1.70 0.97
C VAL A 172 -8.03 -1.45 -0.53
N ILE A 173 -7.15 -0.52 -0.92
CA ILE A 173 -6.87 -0.21 -2.33
C ILE A 173 -6.42 -1.48 -3.09
N VAL A 174 -5.57 -2.30 -2.48
CA VAL A 174 -5.14 -3.58 -3.08
C VAL A 174 -6.33 -4.53 -3.25
N ILE A 175 -7.17 -4.66 -2.22
CA ILE A 175 -8.35 -5.53 -2.27
C ILE A 175 -9.28 -5.13 -3.41
N HIS A 176 -9.57 -3.83 -3.56
CA HIS A 176 -10.36 -3.32 -4.69
C HIS A 176 -9.72 -3.66 -6.03
N ARG A 177 -8.41 -3.41 -6.20
CA ARG A 177 -7.70 -3.75 -7.44
C ARG A 177 -7.73 -5.25 -7.74
N LEU A 178 -7.59 -6.09 -6.72
CA LEU A 178 -7.62 -7.55 -6.88
C LEU A 178 -9.01 -8.05 -7.26
N LEU A 179 -10.06 -7.40 -6.74
CA LEU A 179 -11.47 -7.70 -7.01
C LEU A 179 -12.03 -6.99 -8.23
N ASP A 180 -11.23 -6.25 -8.98
CA ASP A 180 -11.64 -5.60 -10.22
C ASP A 180 -12.22 -6.65 -11.19
N PRO A 181 -13.43 -6.43 -11.73
CA PRO A 181 -14.13 -7.41 -12.56
C PRO A 181 -13.48 -7.62 -13.94
N GLU A 182 -12.69 -6.68 -14.45
CA GLU A 182 -12.02 -6.79 -15.74
C GLU A 182 -10.73 -7.60 -15.62
N THR A 183 -9.99 -7.43 -14.51
CA THR A 183 -8.69 -8.08 -14.33
C THR A 183 -8.75 -9.39 -13.55
N ILE A 184 -9.67 -9.50 -12.56
CA ILE A 184 -9.90 -10.71 -11.75
C ILE A 184 -8.59 -11.25 -11.11
N MET A 185 -7.70 -10.34 -10.70
CA MET A 185 -6.35 -10.66 -10.19
C MET A 185 -6.35 -11.45 -8.88
N PHE A 186 -7.45 -11.43 -8.12
CA PHE A 186 -7.61 -12.27 -6.93
C PHE A 186 -7.42 -13.78 -7.21
N THR A 187 -7.55 -14.21 -8.47
CA THR A 187 -7.33 -15.61 -8.87
C THR A 187 -5.89 -16.08 -8.73
N LEU A 188 -4.90 -15.17 -8.72
CA LEU A 188 -3.50 -15.49 -8.45
C LEU A 188 -3.30 -16.08 -7.05
N PHE A 189 -4.22 -15.76 -6.12
CA PHE A 189 -4.14 -16.21 -4.73
C PHE A 189 -4.82 -17.56 -4.49
N ARG A 190 -5.23 -18.33 -5.52
CA ARG A 190 -5.95 -19.60 -5.33
C ARG A 190 -5.22 -20.61 -4.43
N HIS A 191 -3.89 -20.62 -4.45
CA HIS A 191 -3.07 -21.55 -3.67
C HIS A 191 -2.83 -21.11 -2.21
N TYR A 192 -3.25 -19.91 -1.83
CA TYR A 192 -3.02 -19.37 -0.49
C TYR A 192 -4.15 -19.83 0.44
N GLN A 193 -3.82 -20.43 1.58
CA GLN A 193 -4.86 -20.73 2.58
C GLN A 193 -5.28 -19.46 3.32
N THR A 194 -4.30 -18.60 3.63
CA THR A 194 -4.47 -17.31 4.29
C THR A 194 -3.69 -16.25 3.52
N ILE A 195 -4.27 -15.06 3.42
CA ILE A 195 -3.71 -13.89 2.73
C ILE A 195 -3.48 -12.81 3.78
N THR A 196 -2.25 -12.67 4.25
CA THR A 196 -1.91 -11.70 5.29
C THR A 196 -1.58 -10.32 4.72
N THR A 197 -1.45 -9.31 5.57
CA THR A 197 -0.91 -7.99 5.17
C THR A 197 0.42 -8.13 4.43
N LEU A 198 1.33 -9.00 4.91
CA LEU A 198 2.62 -9.28 4.25
C LEU A 198 2.42 -9.90 2.87
N THR A 199 1.47 -10.82 2.70
CA THR A 199 1.15 -11.41 1.40
C THR A 199 0.73 -10.33 0.39
N LEU A 200 -0.13 -9.39 0.79
CA LEU A 200 -0.56 -8.28 -0.07
C LEU A 200 0.58 -7.30 -0.37
N GLN A 201 1.47 -7.03 0.59
CA GLN A 201 2.67 -6.21 0.39
C GLN A 201 3.64 -6.84 -0.62
N ILE A 202 3.87 -8.15 -0.54
CA ILE A 202 4.70 -8.87 -1.52
C ILE A 202 4.07 -8.79 -2.91
N TYR A 203 2.75 -8.95 -3.03
CA TYR A 203 2.06 -8.79 -4.31
C TYR A 203 2.24 -7.38 -4.89
N LEU A 204 2.12 -6.33 -4.08
CA LEU A 204 2.34 -4.95 -4.55
C LEU A 204 3.75 -4.73 -5.10
N GLN A 205 4.75 -5.33 -4.48
CA GLN A 205 6.15 -5.20 -4.91
C GLN A 205 6.44 -6.09 -6.12
N TRP A 206 5.97 -7.33 -6.10
CA TRP A 206 6.33 -8.39 -7.06
C TRP A 206 5.12 -9.24 -7.46
N PRO A 207 4.17 -8.70 -8.27
CA PRO A 207 2.97 -9.43 -8.66
C PRO A 207 3.26 -10.80 -9.31
N THR A 208 4.32 -10.87 -10.12
CA THR A 208 4.75 -12.09 -10.84
C THR A 208 5.16 -13.24 -9.92
N LEU A 209 5.58 -12.93 -8.69
CA LEU A 209 5.96 -13.97 -7.71
C LEU A 209 4.75 -14.57 -6.98
N THR A 210 3.54 -14.04 -7.18
CA THR A 210 2.35 -14.55 -6.49
C THR A 210 2.08 -16.00 -6.89
N GLY A 211 1.99 -16.88 -5.88
CA GLY A 211 1.80 -18.32 -6.08
C GLY A 211 3.05 -19.09 -6.47
N THR A 212 4.21 -18.43 -6.60
CA THR A 212 5.50 -19.10 -6.88
C THR A 212 6.15 -19.60 -5.59
N LYS A 213 7.12 -20.52 -5.71
CA LYS A 213 7.87 -21.02 -4.55
C LYS A 213 8.63 -19.89 -3.84
N LEU A 214 9.22 -18.97 -4.59
CA LEU A 214 9.89 -17.80 -4.05
C LEU A 214 8.92 -16.84 -3.35
N GLY A 215 7.73 -16.64 -3.91
CA GLY A 215 6.66 -15.85 -3.28
C GLY A 215 6.23 -16.43 -1.93
N PHE A 216 6.09 -17.75 -1.83
CA PHE A 216 5.81 -18.42 -0.54
C PHE A 216 7.00 -18.32 0.43
N TYR A 217 8.24 -18.47 -0.06
CA TYR A 217 9.43 -18.30 0.75
C TYR A 217 9.55 -16.88 1.33
N LEU A 218 9.22 -15.85 0.54
CA LEU A 218 9.20 -14.47 1.02
C LEU A 218 8.25 -14.25 2.21
N MET A 219 7.18 -15.04 2.34
CA MET A 219 6.26 -14.92 3.48
C MET A 219 6.84 -15.48 4.78
N THR A 220 7.76 -16.43 4.71
CA THR A 220 8.37 -17.08 5.88
C THR A 220 9.80 -16.61 6.17
N ALA A 221 10.46 -16.00 5.18
CA ALA A 221 11.80 -15.43 5.30
C ALA A 221 11.86 -14.33 6.37
N SER A 222 13.01 -14.18 7.03
CA SER A 222 13.22 -13.10 7.99
C SER A 222 13.18 -11.71 7.32
N PRO A 223 12.92 -10.61 8.07
CA PRO A 223 12.95 -9.26 7.51
C PRO A 223 14.27 -8.92 6.79
N ARG A 224 15.41 -9.39 7.33
CA ARG A 224 16.74 -9.19 6.73
C ARG A 224 16.90 -9.93 5.42
N GLU A 225 16.44 -11.18 5.33
CA GLU A 225 16.48 -11.95 4.08
C GLU A 225 15.57 -11.36 3.01
N ARG A 226 14.35 -10.94 3.38
CA ARG A 226 13.44 -10.25 2.44
C ARG A 226 14.08 -9.00 1.83
N LEU A 227 14.77 -8.20 2.65
CA LEU A 227 15.50 -7.03 2.16
C LEU A 227 16.55 -7.43 1.11
N ARG A 228 17.36 -8.46 1.40
CA ARG A 228 18.39 -8.97 0.48
C ARG A 228 17.79 -9.53 -0.81
N ILE A 229 16.68 -10.26 -0.72
CA ILE A 229 15.96 -10.75 -1.89
C ILE A 229 15.49 -9.56 -2.73
N ASN A 230 14.82 -8.59 -2.13
CA ASN A 230 14.32 -7.40 -2.82
C ASN A 230 15.44 -6.63 -3.53
N GLN A 231 16.65 -6.57 -2.95
CA GLN A 231 17.81 -5.92 -3.56
C GLN A 231 18.27 -6.59 -4.86
N ILE A 232 18.21 -7.92 -4.96
CA ILE A 232 18.72 -8.64 -6.13
C ILE A 232 17.62 -9.06 -7.11
N LEU A 233 16.36 -9.08 -6.68
CA LEU A 233 15.27 -9.61 -7.50
C LEU A 233 15.02 -8.77 -8.76
N SER A 234 15.08 -7.43 -8.63
CA SER A 234 15.00 -6.52 -9.78
C SER A 234 16.06 -6.85 -10.83
N ASP A 235 17.31 -7.04 -10.37
CA ASP A 235 18.45 -7.36 -11.22
C ASP A 235 18.27 -8.72 -11.91
N VAL A 236 17.77 -9.72 -11.19
CA VAL A 236 17.49 -11.05 -11.74
C VAL A 236 16.46 -10.99 -12.87
N PHE A 237 15.35 -10.26 -12.70
CA PHE A 237 14.36 -10.12 -13.77
C PHE A 237 14.95 -9.45 -15.03
N GLN A 238 15.79 -8.43 -14.85
CA GLN A 238 16.43 -7.73 -15.96
C GLN A 238 17.50 -8.58 -16.66
N LEU A 239 18.28 -9.35 -15.89
CA LEU A 239 19.29 -10.26 -16.41
C LEU A 239 18.67 -11.36 -17.28
N GLY A 240 17.56 -11.94 -16.82
CA GLY A 240 16.83 -12.96 -17.55
C GLY A 240 16.41 -12.49 -18.95
N TYR A 241 15.97 -11.24 -19.09
CA TYR A 241 15.64 -10.64 -20.37
C TYR A 241 16.87 -10.44 -21.28
N ARG A 242 17.99 -9.96 -20.70
CA ARG A 242 19.21 -9.60 -21.44
C ARG A 242 20.02 -10.79 -21.95
N VAL A 243 20.00 -11.91 -21.23
CA VAL A 243 20.67 -13.13 -21.66
C VAL A 243 19.87 -13.85 -22.78
N LEU A 244 18.71 -13.29 -23.19
CA LEU A 244 17.75 -13.91 -24.11
C LEU A 244 17.37 -15.34 -23.68
N ASP A 245 17.37 -15.59 -22.36
CA ASP A 245 16.92 -16.87 -21.82
C ASP A 245 15.40 -16.92 -21.97
N VAL A 246 14.95 -17.65 -22.99
CA VAL A 246 13.53 -17.86 -23.35
C VAL A 246 12.72 -18.39 -22.16
N ASP A 247 13.39 -19.04 -21.19
CA ASP A 247 12.79 -19.59 -19.97
C ASP A 247 13.07 -18.76 -18.71
N SER A 248 13.57 -17.53 -18.82
CA SER A 248 13.98 -16.70 -17.67
C SER A 248 12.90 -16.60 -16.59
N VAL A 249 11.66 -16.27 -16.97
CA VAL A 249 10.52 -16.20 -16.04
C VAL A 249 10.27 -17.54 -15.35
N ARG A 250 10.32 -18.65 -16.10
CA ARG A 250 10.13 -20.00 -15.56
C ARG A 250 11.21 -20.35 -14.54
N ARG A 251 12.47 -19.98 -14.80
CA ARG A 251 13.59 -20.23 -13.88
C ARG A 251 13.45 -19.40 -12.60
N ILE A 252 13.04 -18.13 -12.71
CA ILE A 252 12.76 -17.28 -11.54
C ILE A 252 11.63 -17.88 -10.69
N HIS A 253 10.55 -18.33 -11.32
CA HIS A 253 9.41 -18.93 -10.61
C HIS A 253 9.77 -20.26 -9.92
N ALA A 254 10.82 -20.95 -10.38
CA ALA A 254 11.32 -22.18 -9.80
C ALA A 254 12.25 -21.96 -8.58
N VAL A 255 12.72 -20.74 -8.35
CA VAL A 255 13.58 -20.40 -7.20
C VAL A 255 12.84 -20.65 -5.88
N THR A 256 13.53 -21.26 -4.92
CA THR A 256 12.94 -21.67 -3.63
C THR A 256 13.52 -20.96 -2.42
N SER A 257 14.64 -20.24 -2.57
CA SER A 257 15.37 -19.60 -1.48
C SER A 257 16.20 -18.42 -1.97
N TYR A 258 16.73 -17.62 -1.02
CA TYR A 258 17.67 -16.55 -1.33
C TYR A 258 18.96 -17.07 -1.98
N ASP A 259 19.53 -18.17 -1.48
CA ASP A 259 20.77 -18.73 -2.05
C ASP A 259 20.56 -19.22 -3.49
N ALA A 260 19.41 -19.84 -3.77
CA ALA A 260 19.06 -20.24 -5.13
C ALA A 260 18.86 -19.02 -6.06
N LEU A 261 18.27 -17.94 -5.55
CA LEU A 261 18.14 -16.68 -6.28
C LEU A 261 19.51 -16.08 -6.61
N LYS A 262 20.42 -16.06 -5.63
CA LYS A 262 21.78 -15.55 -5.79
C LYS A 262 22.58 -16.40 -6.77
N GLN A 263 22.47 -17.72 -6.72
CA GLN A 263 23.11 -18.60 -7.71
C GLN A 263 22.58 -18.38 -9.13
N LEU A 264 21.26 -18.14 -9.28
CA LEU A 264 20.68 -17.79 -10.57
C LEU A 264 21.22 -16.45 -11.09
N HIS A 265 21.24 -15.45 -10.21
CA HIS A 265 21.83 -14.14 -10.47
C HIS A 265 23.30 -14.25 -10.94
N ASP A 266 24.14 -14.95 -10.18
CA ASP A 266 25.57 -15.10 -10.45
C ASP A 266 25.83 -15.89 -11.74
N ARG A 267 24.97 -16.86 -12.08
CA ARG A 267 25.04 -17.59 -13.34
C ARG A 267 24.71 -16.70 -14.54
N TRP A 268 23.66 -15.89 -14.44
CA TRP A 268 23.28 -14.98 -15.52
C TRP A 268 24.26 -13.82 -15.68
N LEU A 269 24.90 -13.38 -14.59
CA LEU A 269 26.07 -12.50 -14.58
C LEU A 269 27.18 -13.02 -15.52
N ILE A 270 27.55 -14.29 -15.36
CA ILE A 270 28.59 -14.92 -16.17
C ILE A 270 28.12 -15.06 -17.63
N ALA A 271 26.89 -15.55 -17.83
CA ALA A 271 26.33 -15.77 -19.16
C ALA A 271 26.30 -14.48 -19.98
N GLN A 272 25.91 -13.36 -19.38
CA GLN A 272 25.89 -12.06 -20.06
C GLN A 272 27.27 -11.64 -20.56
N ARG A 273 28.33 -11.86 -19.77
CA ARG A 273 29.71 -11.53 -20.17
C ARG A 273 30.19 -12.37 -21.35
N THR A 274 29.65 -13.58 -21.51
CA THR A 274 30.00 -14.48 -22.61
C THR A 274 29.13 -14.32 -23.84
N THR A 275 27.91 -13.80 -23.71
CA THR A 275 27.02 -13.51 -24.83
C THR A 275 27.54 -12.28 -25.56
N LYS A 276 27.79 -12.40 -26.88
CA LYS A 276 28.05 -11.23 -27.73
C LYS A 276 26.82 -10.34 -27.71
N PHE A 277 26.82 -9.36 -26.80
CA PHE A 277 25.83 -8.30 -26.76
C PHE A 277 25.85 -7.60 -28.11
N VAL A 278 24.73 -7.62 -28.82
CA VAL A 278 24.52 -6.73 -29.96
C VAL A 278 24.12 -5.39 -29.34
N PRO A 279 24.96 -4.35 -29.44
CA PRO A 279 24.63 -3.07 -28.87
C PRO A 279 23.32 -2.56 -29.44
N ASP A 280 22.46 -2.03 -28.56
CA ASP A 280 21.33 -1.22 -29.02
C ASP A 280 21.89 -0.06 -29.87
N PRO A 281 21.30 0.29 -31.03
CA PRO A 281 21.77 1.41 -31.84
C PRO A 281 21.85 2.75 -31.08
N SER A 282 21.17 2.87 -29.94
CA SER A 282 21.22 4.04 -29.05
C SER A 282 22.41 4.05 -28.08
N CYS A 283 23.23 3.00 -28.03
CA CYS A 283 24.44 2.94 -27.20
C CYS A 283 25.47 4.03 -27.55
N ASP A 284 25.46 4.53 -28.79
CA ASP A 284 26.35 5.61 -29.26
C ASP A 284 25.86 7.02 -28.88
N LYS A 285 24.66 7.15 -28.32
CA LYS A 285 24.09 8.46 -27.95
C LYS A 285 24.64 8.96 -26.62
N THR A 286 24.94 10.26 -26.57
CA THR A 286 25.23 10.97 -25.32
C THR A 286 23.94 11.16 -24.50
N TYR A 287 24.07 11.06 -23.18
CA TYR A 287 22.97 11.21 -22.25
C TYR A 287 22.69 12.68 -21.94
N GLU A 288 21.41 13.02 -21.73
CA GLU A 288 21.01 14.31 -21.18
C GLU A 288 21.44 14.41 -19.71
N ILE A 289 21.94 15.58 -19.30
CA ILE A 289 22.47 15.80 -17.95
C ILE A 289 21.80 17.05 -17.37
N PRO A 290 20.82 16.88 -16.46
CA PRO A 290 20.09 18.01 -15.88
C PRO A 290 20.94 18.78 -14.86
N PHE A 291 21.92 18.13 -14.24
CA PHE A 291 22.81 18.76 -13.25
C PHE A 291 24.26 18.48 -13.64
N ALA A 292 25.09 19.52 -13.81
CA ALA A 292 26.46 19.37 -14.32
C ALA A 292 27.39 18.55 -13.39
N GLY A 293 26.97 18.23 -12.17
CA GLY A 293 27.80 17.58 -11.16
C GLY A 293 28.80 18.54 -10.50
N ASN A 294 29.81 17.98 -9.84
CA ASN A 294 30.96 18.69 -9.26
C ASN A 294 32.18 17.75 -9.23
N SER A 295 33.27 18.13 -8.55
CA SER A 295 34.50 17.32 -8.45
C SER A 295 34.31 15.97 -7.75
N ASN A 296 33.24 15.80 -6.98
CA ASN A 296 32.93 14.59 -6.23
C ASN A 296 31.80 13.78 -6.85
N ILE A 297 30.75 14.44 -7.37
CA ILE A 297 29.57 13.83 -8.00
C ILE A 297 29.62 14.11 -9.50
N VAL A 298 29.90 13.08 -10.29
CA VAL A 298 30.17 13.19 -11.72
C VAL A 298 29.05 12.50 -12.52
N PRO A 299 28.45 13.15 -13.52
CA PRO A 299 27.44 12.52 -14.37
C PRO A 299 28.03 11.42 -15.24
N ILE A 300 27.24 10.38 -15.50
CA ILE A 300 27.53 9.37 -16.51
C ILE A 300 27.01 9.86 -17.86
N LEU A 301 27.91 9.96 -18.85
CA LEU A 301 27.65 10.69 -20.09
C LEU A 301 27.18 9.80 -21.25
N ASN A 302 27.46 8.50 -21.20
CA ASN A 302 27.17 7.58 -22.29
C ASN A 302 27.11 6.13 -21.79
N TYR A 303 26.74 5.22 -22.70
CA TYR A 303 26.58 3.81 -22.40
C TYR A 303 27.88 3.14 -21.94
N GLN A 304 29.01 3.44 -22.57
CA GLN A 304 30.30 2.87 -22.16
C GLN A 304 30.65 3.23 -20.71
N GLN A 305 30.44 4.48 -20.30
CA GLN A 305 30.66 4.91 -18.92
C GLN A 305 29.66 4.24 -17.96
N LEU A 306 28.42 4.04 -18.38
CA LEU A 306 27.38 3.37 -17.60
C LEU A 306 27.69 1.88 -17.38
N GLU A 307 28.23 1.21 -18.40
CA GLU A 307 28.71 -0.15 -18.28
C GLU A 307 29.94 -0.25 -17.38
N ASN A 308 30.92 0.64 -17.58
CA ASN A 308 32.12 0.69 -16.74
C ASN A 308 31.76 0.92 -15.27
N GLU A 309 30.81 1.81 -14.98
CA GLU A 309 30.28 2.03 -13.63
C GLU A 309 29.69 0.75 -13.06
N GLY A 310 28.85 0.06 -13.83
CA GLY A 310 28.24 -1.19 -13.40
C GLY A 310 29.27 -2.29 -13.13
N MET A 311 30.35 -2.34 -13.91
CA MET A 311 31.47 -3.25 -13.71
C MET A 311 32.28 -2.91 -12.45
N GLU A 312 32.63 -1.63 -12.26
CA GLU A 312 33.45 -1.15 -11.14
C GLU A 312 32.76 -1.38 -9.79
N GLN A 313 31.48 -1.03 -9.73
CA GLN A 313 30.68 -1.14 -8.51
C GLN A 313 29.99 -2.50 -8.34
N ASN A 314 30.10 -3.38 -9.34
CA ASN A 314 29.43 -4.67 -9.37
C ASN A 314 27.90 -4.55 -9.12
N HIS A 315 27.26 -3.66 -9.86
CA HIS A 315 25.81 -3.46 -9.86
C HIS A 315 25.28 -3.10 -11.25
N TYR A 316 23.97 -3.25 -11.45
CA TYR A 316 23.39 -3.29 -12.79
C TYR A 316 22.87 -1.96 -13.33
N VAL A 317 23.62 -0.87 -13.15
CA VAL A 317 23.16 0.46 -13.55
C VAL A 317 22.93 0.62 -15.08
N ALA A 318 23.59 -0.21 -15.89
CA ALA A 318 23.36 -0.27 -17.35
C ALA A 318 21.92 -0.67 -17.74
N ILE A 319 21.10 -1.21 -16.82
CA ILE A 319 19.66 -1.50 -17.07
C ILE A 319 18.85 -0.24 -17.38
N TYR A 320 19.28 0.91 -16.88
CA TYR A 320 18.55 2.16 -17.06
C TYR A 320 18.83 2.83 -18.41
N HIS A 321 19.68 2.27 -19.27
CA HIS A 321 20.06 2.88 -20.56
C HIS A 321 18.88 3.45 -21.35
N ASN A 322 17.85 2.64 -21.60
CA ASN A 322 16.68 3.07 -22.38
C ASN A 322 15.88 4.18 -21.69
N ARG A 323 15.85 4.20 -20.36
CA ARG A 323 15.18 5.25 -19.58
C ARG A 323 16.02 6.53 -19.56
N ILE A 324 17.35 6.40 -19.57
CA ILE A 324 18.28 7.54 -19.66
C ILE A 324 18.19 8.20 -21.03
N ILE A 325 18.17 7.41 -22.11
CA ILE A 325 17.99 7.92 -23.48
C ILE A 325 16.65 8.65 -23.66
N LYS A 326 15.60 8.22 -22.96
CA LYS A 326 14.29 8.87 -22.95
C LYS A 326 14.20 10.11 -22.05
N GLY A 327 15.26 10.45 -21.32
CA GLY A 327 15.26 11.56 -20.35
C GLY A 327 14.41 11.30 -19.10
N GLU A 328 14.06 10.03 -18.83
CA GLU A 328 13.26 9.61 -17.67
C GLU A 328 14.13 9.30 -16.44
N TYR A 329 15.42 9.01 -16.67
CA TYR A 329 16.35 8.56 -15.66
C TYR A 329 17.74 9.16 -15.85
N PHE A 330 18.46 9.41 -14.76
CA PHE A 330 19.79 10.01 -14.80
C PHE A 330 20.70 9.32 -13.81
N VAL A 331 21.96 9.17 -14.18
CA VAL A 331 22.93 8.43 -13.37
C VAL A 331 24.18 9.27 -13.13
N TYR A 332 24.58 9.31 -11.87
CA TYR A 332 25.80 9.95 -11.41
C TYR A 332 26.62 8.95 -10.61
N LYS A 333 27.93 9.16 -10.58
CA LYS A 333 28.85 8.48 -9.67
C LYS A 333 29.40 9.47 -8.66
N MET A 334 29.54 9.04 -7.42
CA MET A 334 30.17 9.83 -6.36
C MET A 334 31.40 9.10 -5.82
N HIS A 335 32.45 9.83 -5.49
CA HIS A 335 33.72 9.27 -5.02
C HIS A 335 33.88 9.24 -3.49
N MET A 336 33.46 10.30 -2.80
CA MET A 336 33.61 10.50 -1.36
C MET A 336 32.29 10.93 -0.70
N PRO A 337 32.06 10.66 0.60
CA PRO A 337 32.91 9.91 1.54
C PRO A 337 32.98 8.41 1.20
N GLU A 338 32.06 7.93 0.39
CA GLU A 338 31.97 6.55 -0.08
C GLU A 338 31.70 6.53 -1.57
N ARG A 339 32.35 5.58 -2.28
CA ARG A 339 32.12 5.35 -3.70
C ARG A 339 30.71 4.80 -3.93
N VAL A 340 29.83 5.59 -4.53
CA VAL A 340 28.42 5.21 -4.80
C VAL A 340 27.96 5.60 -6.20
N THR A 341 26.86 4.97 -6.62
CA THR A 341 26.10 5.31 -7.82
C THR A 341 24.75 5.86 -7.42
N ILE A 342 24.37 6.97 -8.04
CA ILE A 342 23.16 7.73 -7.74
C ILE A 342 22.26 7.66 -8.97
N GLY A 343 21.03 7.18 -8.78
CA GLY A 343 19.99 7.16 -9.80
C GLY A 343 18.88 8.17 -9.49
N LEU A 344 18.55 9.03 -10.45
CA LEU A 344 17.48 10.02 -10.34
C LEU A 344 16.35 9.72 -11.34
N LYS A 345 15.11 9.90 -10.91
CA LYS A 345 13.91 9.85 -11.76
C LYS A 345 13.38 11.25 -12.01
N ARG A 346 12.96 11.52 -13.24
CA ARG A 346 12.23 12.75 -13.60
C ARG A 346 10.73 12.51 -13.53
N HIS A 347 10.00 13.46 -12.95
CA HIS A 347 8.54 13.42 -12.90
C HIS A 347 7.93 14.02 -14.16
N TYR A 348 6.68 13.64 -14.43
CA TYR A 348 5.84 14.23 -15.47
C TYR A 348 4.64 14.88 -14.81
N LEU A 349 4.21 16.01 -15.36
CA LEU A 349 2.97 16.67 -14.99
C LEU A 349 1.78 15.82 -15.43
N ALA A 350 0.61 16.03 -14.81
CA ALA A 350 -0.62 15.27 -15.11
C ALA A 350 -1.06 15.33 -16.59
N ASN A 351 -0.62 16.35 -17.33
CA ASN A 351 -0.85 16.53 -18.76
C ASN A 351 0.21 15.86 -19.66
N GLY A 352 1.10 15.04 -19.09
CA GLY A 352 2.18 14.35 -19.81
C GLY A 352 3.37 15.24 -20.16
N ARG A 353 3.38 16.52 -19.77
CA ARG A 353 4.54 17.41 -19.98
C ARG A 353 5.65 17.10 -18.98
N VAL A 354 6.88 17.25 -19.44
CA VAL A 354 8.09 17.03 -18.65
C VAL A 354 8.11 18.00 -17.45
N SER A 355 8.33 17.48 -16.24
CA SER A 355 8.57 18.31 -15.06
C SER A 355 10.07 18.53 -14.85
N GLU A 356 10.42 19.63 -14.22
CA GLU A 356 11.77 19.90 -13.66
C GLU A 356 11.93 19.30 -12.25
N THR A 357 10.95 18.52 -11.79
CA THR A 357 11.04 17.82 -10.51
C THR A 357 11.73 16.48 -10.68
N TYR A 358 12.79 16.28 -9.91
CA TYR A 358 13.55 15.03 -9.86
C TYR A 358 13.46 14.42 -8.46
N THR A 359 13.41 13.10 -8.39
CA THR A 359 13.51 12.35 -7.14
C THR A 359 14.67 11.38 -7.18
N VAL A 360 15.30 11.18 -6.03
CA VAL A 360 16.29 10.12 -5.86
C VAL A 360 15.55 8.79 -5.92
N ASP A 361 15.92 7.95 -6.87
CA ASP A 361 15.42 6.57 -6.95
C ASP A 361 16.27 5.65 -6.09
N GLN A 362 17.59 5.74 -6.23
CA GLN A 362 18.52 4.90 -5.50
C GLN A 362 19.89 5.57 -5.33
N ILE A 363 20.54 5.25 -4.22
CA ILE A 363 21.96 5.52 -3.98
C ILE A 363 22.54 4.19 -3.51
N GLN A 364 23.50 3.64 -4.27
CA GLN A 364 24.04 2.30 -4.02
C GLN A 364 25.56 2.31 -4.00
N ALA A 365 26.13 1.71 -2.96
CA ALA A 365 27.55 1.38 -2.90
C ALA A 365 27.82 0.04 -3.60
N ARG A 366 29.10 -0.34 -3.68
CA ARG A 366 29.54 -1.60 -4.30
C ARG A 366 28.69 -2.80 -3.86
N ASN A 367 28.28 -3.63 -4.82
CA ASN A 367 27.39 -4.78 -4.64
C ASN A 367 25.98 -4.42 -4.13
N ASN A 368 25.38 -3.33 -4.61
CA ASN A 368 24.05 -2.85 -4.18
C ASN A 368 23.93 -2.60 -2.66
N ARG A 369 25.05 -2.35 -1.98
CA ARG A 369 25.05 -2.12 -0.53
C ARG A 369 24.45 -0.74 -0.22
N MET A 370 23.73 -0.65 0.89
CA MET A 370 23.23 0.64 1.38
C MET A 370 24.41 1.58 1.71
N PRO A 371 24.32 2.84 1.27
CA PRO A 371 25.35 3.85 1.56
C PRO A 371 25.34 4.24 3.03
N SER A 372 26.45 4.82 3.50
CA SER A 372 26.51 5.41 4.83
C SER A 372 25.59 6.64 4.97
N TYR A 373 25.27 7.03 6.21
CA TYR A 373 24.47 8.23 6.46
C TYR A 373 25.16 9.51 5.93
N GLU A 374 26.48 9.63 6.15
CA GLU A 374 27.30 10.75 5.65
C GLU A 374 27.26 10.83 4.11
N THR A 375 27.28 9.67 3.45
CA THR A 375 27.12 9.55 2.00
C THR A 375 25.76 10.09 1.55
N LEU A 376 24.67 9.73 2.25
CA LEU A 376 23.33 10.21 1.93
C LEU A 376 23.21 11.72 2.11
N GLU A 377 23.69 12.27 3.23
CA GLU A 377 23.69 13.71 3.49
C GLU A 377 24.44 14.49 2.42
N THR A 378 25.58 13.98 1.96
CA THR A 378 26.37 14.60 0.87
C THR A 378 25.57 14.67 -0.42
N VAL A 379 24.89 13.58 -0.80
CA VAL A 379 24.07 13.52 -2.02
C VAL A 379 22.86 14.45 -1.94
N TYR A 380 22.14 14.45 -0.81
CA TYR A 380 20.98 15.32 -0.64
C TYR A 380 21.36 16.80 -0.59
N SER A 381 22.46 17.14 0.09
CA SER A 381 22.98 18.52 0.12
C SER A 381 23.36 19.02 -1.27
N TRP A 382 23.97 18.15 -2.09
CA TRP A 382 24.25 18.48 -3.49
C TRP A 382 22.98 18.73 -4.29
N LEU A 383 21.97 17.87 -4.18
CA LEU A 383 20.69 18.05 -4.88
C LEU A 383 19.98 19.34 -4.46
N ASP A 384 20.03 19.70 -3.19
CA ASP A 384 19.42 20.95 -2.70
C ASP A 384 20.17 22.18 -3.19
N SER A 385 21.51 22.13 -3.28
CA SER A 385 22.29 23.22 -3.88
C SER A 385 21.89 23.45 -5.35
N MET A 386 21.61 22.38 -6.10
CA MET A 386 21.19 22.47 -7.50
C MET A 386 19.76 23.02 -7.67
N LYS A 387 18.89 22.88 -6.68
CA LYS A 387 17.55 23.53 -6.68
C LYS A 387 17.64 25.04 -6.47
N SER A 388 18.66 25.51 -5.75
CA SER A 388 18.87 26.94 -5.44
C SER A 388 19.56 27.74 -6.55
N VAL A 389 20.20 27.04 -7.50
CA VAL A 389 20.82 27.64 -8.69
C VAL A 389 19.81 27.59 -9.84
N LYS A 390 18.83 28.49 -9.82
CA LYS A 390 18.05 28.83 -11.01
C LYS A 390 18.52 30.20 -11.53
N PRO A 391 18.82 30.37 -12.83
CA PRO A 391 18.86 31.69 -13.43
C PRO A 391 17.46 32.33 -13.42
#